data_AF-A0A4V3DFE9-F1
#
_entry.id   AF-A0A4V3DFE9-F1
#
_cell.length_a   1.000
_cell.length_b   1.000
_cell.length_c   1.000
_cell.angle_alpha   90.00
_cell.angle_beta   90.00
_cell.angle_gamma   90.00
#
_symmetry.space_group_name_H-M   'P 1'
#
loop_
_entity.id
_entity.type
_entity.pdbx_description
1 polymer ?
#
loop_
_entity_poly.entity_id
_entity_poly.type
_entity_poly.pdbx_seq_one_letter_code
_entity_poly.pdbx_strand_id
1 'polypeptide(L)'
;MNISRAIGAREGEVRESGPSRRQGSRRFGVGVGWRAALLAGAALAGLAASGVLVVPPAAAQSGTQQYQPWTGAQQGQATQKMLTDLKAIIAQGEKDKAASPDFLADLKKTIAAYEAAVTPSQAKPFFDDFADGEFASNPAWKVSAGSWTIDRGGSNFGLVSKMRRQENLETLLGGILNPQGNQGQGGQNGYASIYAKAKLPAAFTFTTSFTSKDRYGGLHLTLYQGASAQNQYRVSYQPGNQTSLQLQRVSAQGAVALGSLNGVLNLENGKPHDITLTRDAAGKMTVLIDGKVAITATDTTLQGDFDGVLFTNVGGSYWIRQVSVQPKG
;
A
#
# COMPACT_ATOMS: atom_id res chain seq x y z
N MET A 1 -72.48 -19.75 -1.12
CA MET A 1 -73.62 -20.42 -0.46
C MET A 1 -73.16 -21.82 -0.06
N ASN A 2 -73.29 -22.19 1.21
CA ASN A 2 -72.87 -23.46 1.85
C ASN A 2 -71.36 -23.82 1.81
N ILE A 3 -70.67 -24.41 2.81
CA ILE A 3 -70.71 -24.54 4.30
C ILE A 3 -70.07 -25.90 4.66
N SER A 4 -69.28 -25.98 5.75
CA SER A 4 -68.79 -27.22 6.44
C SER A 4 -67.74 -28.07 5.70
N ARG A 5 -66.83 -28.85 6.32
CA ARG A 5 -66.52 -29.34 7.71
C ARG A 5 -65.03 -29.87 7.69
N ALA A 6 -64.27 -30.13 8.76
CA ALA A 6 -64.30 -29.77 10.19
C ALA A 6 -63.04 -30.28 10.96
N ILE A 7 -62.64 -29.53 12.02
CA ILE A 7 -62.26 -29.98 13.39
C ILE A 7 -61.13 -31.04 13.58
N GLY A 8 -60.20 -30.74 14.51
CA GLY A 8 -59.36 -31.74 15.19
C GLY A 8 -58.28 -31.13 16.09
N ALA A 9 -58.52 -31.04 17.41
CA ALA A 9 -57.58 -30.49 18.40
C ALA A 9 -57.40 -31.42 19.61
N ARG A 10 -56.21 -31.38 20.24
CA ARG A 10 -55.87 -31.72 21.65
C ARG A 10 -54.36 -31.47 21.84
N GLU A 11 -53.93 -30.55 22.71
CA GLU A 11 -53.82 -30.63 24.18
C GLU A 11 -52.67 -31.52 24.69
N GLY A 12 -51.84 -30.94 25.56
CA GLY A 12 -50.67 -31.57 26.19
C GLY A 12 -49.91 -30.56 27.06
N GLU A 13 -50.33 -30.41 28.31
CA GLU A 13 -49.81 -29.41 29.26
C GLU A 13 -48.54 -29.87 30.03
N VAL A 14 -47.65 -28.89 30.26
CA VAL A 14 -46.97 -28.56 31.53
C VAL A 14 -46.29 -29.66 32.37
N ARG A 15 -45.00 -29.43 32.69
CA ARG A 15 -44.49 -29.44 34.07
C ARG A 15 -43.18 -28.66 34.25
N GLU A 16 -43.07 -27.99 35.39
CA GLU A 16 -41.95 -27.13 35.81
C GLU A 16 -40.75 -27.93 36.34
N SER A 17 -39.56 -27.30 36.44
CA SER A 17 -38.76 -27.29 37.69
C SER A 17 -37.46 -26.46 37.64
N GLY A 18 -37.35 -25.47 38.54
CA GLY A 18 -36.20 -25.28 39.44
C GLY A 18 -34.84 -24.74 38.93
N PRO A 19 -34.39 -23.55 39.37
CA PRO A 19 -32.99 -23.11 39.27
C PRO A 19 -32.16 -23.53 40.51
N SER A 20 -30.85 -23.80 40.37
CA SER A 20 -29.98 -24.15 41.52
C SER A 20 -28.47 -23.81 41.37
N ARG A 21 -28.11 -22.62 41.89
CA ARG A 21 -27.01 -22.29 42.85
C ARG A 21 -25.57 -22.89 42.77
N ARG A 22 -24.61 -22.01 43.16
CA ARG A 22 -23.18 -22.20 43.52
C ARG A 22 -22.21 -22.30 42.33
N GLN A 23 -20.94 -21.87 42.36
CA GLN A 23 -20.03 -21.12 43.27
C GLN A 23 -18.97 -20.47 42.33
N GLY A 24 -18.20 -19.41 42.57
CA GLY A 24 -17.78 -18.73 43.79
C GLY A 24 -16.25 -18.50 43.77
N SER A 25 -15.77 -17.33 43.31
CA SER A 25 -14.36 -16.86 43.48
C SER A 25 -14.28 -15.35 43.21
N ARG A 26 -14.16 -14.54 44.28
CA ARG A 26 -12.93 -13.92 44.82
C ARG A 26 -12.38 -12.73 44.00
N ARG A 27 -12.45 -11.55 44.62
CA ARG A 27 -11.75 -10.31 44.23
C ARG A 27 -10.24 -10.52 44.26
N PHE A 28 -9.52 -9.87 43.34
CA PHE A 28 -8.38 -9.00 43.67
C PHE A 28 -8.13 -8.07 42.47
N GLY A 29 -7.93 -6.79 42.74
CA GLY A 29 -7.47 -5.83 41.75
C GLY A 29 -6.12 -5.27 42.17
N VAL A 30 -5.20 -5.14 41.23
CA VAL A 30 -4.06 -4.22 41.29
C VAL A 30 -3.84 -3.71 39.87
N GLY A 31 -3.91 -2.40 39.67
CA GLY A 31 -3.44 -1.76 38.44
C GLY A 31 -2.02 -1.25 38.67
N VAL A 32 -1.11 -1.50 37.73
CA VAL A 32 0.16 -0.78 37.62
C VAL A 32 0.41 -0.51 36.13
N GLY A 33 0.31 0.76 35.73
CA GLY A 33 0.71 1.18 34.40
C GLY A 33 2.22 1.39 34.34
N TRP A 34 2.84 1.04 33.22
CA TRP A 34 4.25 1.36 32.94
C TRP A 34 4.35 2.36 31.80
N ARG A 35 4.60 3.62 32.17
CA ARG A 35 5.18 4.62 31.26
C ARG A 35 6.69 4.57 31.45
N ALA A 36 7.43 4.24 30.39
CA ALA A 36 8.87 4.47 30.33
C ALA A 36 9.15 5.54 29.26
N ALA A 37 9.44 6.76 29.72
CA ALA A 37 10.00 7.79 28.87
C ALA A 37 11.53 7.78 29.05
N LEU A 38 12.28 7.85 27.96
CA LEU A 38 13.72 8.10 27.99
C LEU A 38 14.03 9.29 27.10
N LEU A 39 14.19 10.44 27.75
CA LEU A 39 14.85 11.61 27.19
C LEU A 39 16.35 11.47 27.44
N ALA A 40 17.16 11.64 26.39
CA ALA A 40 18.59 11.86 26.51
C ALA A 40 18.96 13.05 25.61
N GLY A 41 19.06 14.23 26.21
CA GLY A 41 19.60 15.41 25.54
C GLY A 41 21.09 15.53 25.79
N ALA A 42 21.83 16.06 24.82
CA ALA A 42 23.18 16.56 25.00
C ALA A 42 23.32 17.86 24.22
N ALA A 43 23.30 18.98 24.94
CA ALA A 43 23.64 20.29 24.39
C ALA A 43 25.09 20.60 24.74
N LEU A 44 25.88 21.06 23.77
CA LEU A 44 27.19 21.65 24.00
C LEU A 44 27.17 23.10 23.53
N ALA A 45 27.22 24.03 24.49
CA ALA A 45 27.47 25.44 24.24
C ALA A 45 28.98 25.70 24.27
N GLY A 46 29.47 26.58 23.38
CA GLY A 46 30.89 26.86 23.23
C GLY A 46 31.17 28.31 22.81
N LEU A 47 31.25 29.18 23.82
CA LEU A 47 32.02 30.44 23.90
C LEU A 47 32.10 31.38 22.68
N ALA A 48 31.61 32.60 22.88
CA ALA A 48 31.91 33.76 22.04
C ALA A 48 33.27 34.38 22.42
N ALA A 49 33.96 34.96 21.42
CA ALA A 49 35.07 35.89 21.61
C ALA A 49 34.92 37.06 20.63
N SER A 50 34.90 38.29 21.16
CA SER A 50 34.67 39.50 20.38
C SER A 50 35.96 40.03 19.77
N GLY A 51 35.94 40.33 18.46
CA GLY A 51 37.03 41.02 17.77
C GLY A 51 36.46 41.93 16.68
N VAL A 52 36.52 43.25 16.92
CA VAL A 52 36.21 44.27 15.90
C VAL A 52 37.46 44.54 15.09
N LEU A 53 37.38 44.56 13.74
CA LEU A 53 38.01 45.60 12.89
C LEU A 53 37.74 45.39 11.37
N VAL A 54 37.51 46.54 10.70
CA VAL A 54 37.55 46.80 9.23
C VAL A 54 36.56 46.06 8.32
N VAL A 55 35.67 46.85 7.70
CA VAL A 55 34.77 46.42 6.60
C VAL A 55 35.30 46.94 5.25
N PRO A 56 35.79 46.08 4.34
CA PRO A 56 35.95 46.43 2.92
C PRO A 56 34.59 46.37 2.18
N PRO A 57 34.44 47.05 1.03
CA PRO A 57 33.15 47.12 0.34
C PRO A 57 32.68 45.76 -0.18
N ALA A 58 31.39 45.49 -0.05
CA ALA A 58 30.79 44.23 -0.43
C ALA A 58 30.81 44.03 -1.96
N ALA A 59 31.74 43.21 -2.45
CA ALA A 59 31.55 42.52 -3.71
C ALA A 59 30.38 41.54 -3.53
N ALA A 60 29.31 41.73 -4.30
CA ALA A 60 28.12 40.88 -4.24
C ALA A 60 28.45 39.46 -4.74
N GLN A 61 28.91 38.59 -3.84
CA GLN A 61 28.98 37.16 -4.11
C GLN A 61 27.56 36.63 -4.27
N SER A 62 27.23 36.24 -5.50
CA SER A 62 26.00 35.52 -5.82
C SER A 62 26.04 34.15 -5.16
N GLY A 63 25.70 34.11 -3.87
CA GLY A 63 25.60 32.89 -3.09
C GLY A 63 24.47 32.02 -3.60
N THR A 64 24.75 31.21 -4.62
CA THR A 64 23.92 30.08 -4.99
C THR A 64 23.74 29.22 -3.74
N GLN A 65 22.52 29.18 -3.20
CA GLN A 65 22.15 28.19 -2.21
C GLN A 65 22.21 26.81 -2.89
N GLN A 66 23.39 26.20 -2.84
CA GLN A 66 23.56 24.79 -3.14
C GLN A 66 22.71 24.03 -2.14
N TYR A 67 21.61 23.45 -2.61
CA TYR A 67 20.93 22.37 -1.90
C TYR A 67 21.97 21.31 -1.57
N GLN A 68 22.31 21.18 -0.28
CA GLN A 68 23.09 20.05 0.20
C GLN A 68 22.26 18.79 -0.09
N PRO A 69 22.80 17.79 -0.83
CA PRO A 69 22.07 16.56 -1.07
C PRO A 69 21.84 15.85 0.28
N TRP A 70 20.59 15.46 0.53
CA TRP A 70 20.17 14.85 1.80
C TRP A 70 20.97 13.57 2.08
N THR A 71 21.64 13.50 3.22
CA THR A 71 22.68 12.51 3.53
C THR A 71 22.17 11.16 4.06
N GLY A 72 21.09 10.63 3.48
CA GLY A 72 20.49 9.34 3.88
C GLY A 72 21.48 8.16 3.90
N ALA A 73 22.53 8.20 3.05
CA ALA A 73 23.59 7.19 3.03
C ALA A 73 24.32 7.01 4.38
N GLN A 74 24.54 8.11 5.13
CA GLN A 74 25.23 8.03 6.43
C GLN A 74 24.35 7.38 7.51
N GLN A 75 23.03 7.59 7.44
CA GLN A 75 22.07 7.01 8.39
C GLN A 75 21.88 5.51 8.15
N GLY A 76 21.90 5.06 6.89
CA GLY A 76 21.95 3.64 6.52
C GLY A 76 23.19 2.94 7.08
N GLN A 77 24.38 3.53 6.89
CA GLN A 77 25.64 2.95 7.41
C GLN A 77 25.67 2.82 8.94
N ALA A 78 25.22 3.84 9.67
CA ALA A 78 25.14 3.79 11.13
C ALA A 78 24.18 2.68 11.62
N THR A 79 23.04 2.54 10.94
CA THR A 79 22.05 1.48 11.23
C THR A 79 22.63 0.10 10.95
N GLN A 80 23.31 -0.09 9.80
CA GLN A 80 23.94 -1.36 9.43
C GLN A 80 25.04 -1.78 10.42
N LYS A 81 25.82 -0.81 10.93
CA LYS A 81 26.79 -1.06 12.01
C LYS A 81 26.08 -1.51 13.29
N MET A 82 25.02 -0.82 13.72
CA MET A 82 24.25 -1.20 14.91
C MET A 82 23.70 -2.63 14.82
N LEU A 83 23.14 -3.04 13.68
CA LEU A 83 22.64 -4.42 13.51
C LEU A 83 23.78 -5.46 13.53
N THR A 84 24.96 -5.10 13.02
CA THR A 84 26.18 -5.93 13.09
C THR A 84 26.65 -6.10 14.53
N ASP A 85 26.73 -5.01 15.29
CA ASP A 85 27.11 -5.03 16.71
C ASP A 85 26.10 -5.85 17.54
N LEU A 86 24.80 -5.72 17.25
CA LEU A 86 23.73 -6.46 17.95
C LEU A 86 23.81 -7.98 17.69
N LYS A 87 24.16 -8.39 16.46
CA LYS A 87 24.44 -9.80 16.14
C LYS A 87 25.64 -10.35 16.90
N ALA A 88 26.70 -9.57 17.08
CA ALA A 88 27.88 -9.97 17.84
C ALA A 88 27.54 -10.20 19.32
N ILE A 89 26.75 -9.31 19.93
CA ILE A 89 26.26 -9.46 21.31
C ILE A 89 25.42 -10.72 21.49
N ILE A 90 24.57 -11.06 20.51
CA ILE A 90 23.75 -12.29 20.54
C ILE A 90 24.60 -13.54 20.43
N ALA A 91 25.57 -13.58 19.51
CA ALA A 91 26.48 -14.71 19.37
C ALA A 91 27.30 -14.95 20.66
N GLN A 92 27.68 -13.87 21.35
CA GLN A 92 28.33 -13.95 22.66
C GLN A 92 27.35 -14.44 23.75
N GLY A 93 26.11 -13.95 23.77
CA GLY A 93 25.06 -14.42 24.69
C GLY A 93 24.70 -15.89 24.53
N GLU A 94 24.73 -16.42 23.30
CA GLU A 94 24.58 -17.85 23.01
C GLU A 94 25.77 -18.67 23.54
N LYS A 95 27.00 -18.22 23.28
CA LYS A 95 28.24 -18.86 23.74
C LYS A 95 28.31 -18.95 25.26
N ASP A 96 27.95 -17.86 25.94
CA ASP A 96 28.01 -17.74 27.40
C ASP A 96 26.75 -18.30 28.09
N LYS A 97 25.74 -18.72 27.33
CA LYS A 97 24.40 -19.15 27.81
C LYS A 97 23.73 -18.10 28.72
N ALA A 98 23.98 -16.83 28.44
CA ALA A 98 23.59 -15.70 29.28
C ALA A 98 22.10 -15.29 29.13
N ALA A 99 21.37 -15.89 28.18
CA ALA A 99 19.95 -15.69 27.98
C ALA A 99 19.27 -17.01 27.54
N SER A 100 17.93 -17.08 27.60
CA SER A 100 17.19 -18.27 27.18
C SER A 100 17.25 -18.48 25.66
N PRO A 101 17.24 -19.73 25.18
CA PRO A 101 17.24 -20.03 23.74
C PRO A 101 16.08 -19.37 22.98
N ASP A 102 14.88 -19.35 23.57
CA ASP A 102 13.68 -18.77 22.96
C ASP A 102 13.80 -17.24 22.80
N PHE A 103 14.33 -16.54 23.81
CA PHE A 103 14.58 -15.10 23.73
C PHE A 103 15.61 -14.77 22.64
N LEU A 104 16.66 -15.57 22.53
CA LEU A 104 17.70 -15.40 21.50
C LEU A 104 17.14 -15.68 20.09
N ALA A 105 16.22 -16.64 19.94
CA ALA A 105 15.52 -16.93 18.70
C ALA A 105 14.58 -15.78 18.28
N ASP A 106 13.78 -15.24 19.20
CA ASP A 106 12.89 -14.09 18.94
C ASP A 106 13.68 -12.82 18.62
N LEU A 107 14.81 -12.59 19.32
CA LEU A 107 15.68 -11.44 19.04
C LEU A 107 16.36 -11.56 17.66
N LYS A 108 16.82 -12.76 17.28
CA LYS A 108 17.33 -13.04 15.91
C LYS A 108 16.26 -12.81 14.84
N LYS A 109 15.02 -13.24 15.09
CA LYS A 109 13.87 -13.02 14.19
C LYS A 109 13.55 -11.52 14.03
N THR A 110 13.62 -10.77 15.13
CA THR A 110 13.45 -9.31 15.12
C THR A 110 14.56 -8.61 14.32
N ILE A 111 15.81 -9.01 14.49
CA ILE A 111 16.94 -8.49 13.70
C ILE A 111 16.77 -8.82 12.23
N ALA A 112 16.42 -10.05 11.86
CA ALA A 112 16.23 -10.44 10.47
C ALA A 112 15.12 -9.62 9.78
N ALA A 113 14.03 -9.31 10.51
CA ALA A 113 12.99 -8.41 10.03
C ALA A 113 13.50 -6.98 9.82
N TYR A 114 14.30 -6.45 10.77
CA TYR A 114 14.95 -5.13 10.61
C TYR A 114 15.98 -5.11 9.47
N GLU A 115 16.79 -6.15 9.28
CA GLU A 115 17.73 -6.25 8.16
C GLU A 115 17.02 -6.26 6.80
N ALA A 116 15.94 -7.02 6.67
CA ALA A 116 15.11 -7.00 5.46
C ALA A 116 14.48 -5.62 5.21
N ALA A 117 14.24 -4.83 6.26
CA ALA A 117 13.73 -3.47 6.21
C ALA A 117 14.78 -2.42 5.83
N VAL A 118 16.04 -2.56 6.27
CA VAL A 118 17.12 -1.56 6.04
C VAL A 118 18.11 -1.93 4.95
N THR A 119 18.08 -3.16 4.43
CA THR A 119 18.90 -3.54 3.28
C THR A 119 18.40 -2.82 2.03
N PRO A 120 19.21 -1.96 1.38
CA PRO A 120 18.80 -1.28 0.16
C PRO A 120 18.50 -2.33 -0.92
N SER A 121 17.24 -2.40 -1.35
CA SER A 121 16.84 -3.38 -2.35
C SER A 121 17.63 -3.16 -3.64
N GLN A 122 18.30 -4.22 -4.10
CA GLN A 122 19.00 -4.26 -5.38
C GLN A 122 18.02 -4.32 -6.57
N ALA A 123 16.70 -4.21 -6.32
CA ALA A 123 15.68 -4.01 -7.34
C ALA A 123 16.01 -2.76 -8.16
N LYS A 124 16.21 -2.93 -9.47
CA LYS A 124 16.27 -1.81 -10.39
C LYS A 124 14.97 -1.00 -10.28
N PRO A 125 15.02 0.33 -10.37
CA PRO A 125 13.80 1.14 -10.52
C PRO A 125 12.97 0.58 -11.68
N PHE A 126 11.70 0.31 -11.42
CA PHE A 126 10.73 0.06 -12.48
C PHE A 126 10.33 1.43 -13.03
N PHE A 127 10.42 1.60 -14.33
CA PHE A 127 10.00 2.81 -15.02
C PHE A 127 9.44 2.45 -16.39
N ASP A 128 8.38 3.13 -16.77
CA ASP A 128 7.83 3.14 -18.11
C ASP A 128 7.14 4.49 -18.34
N ASP A 129 7.36 5.11 -19.49
CA ASP A 129 6.67 6.32 -19.97
C ASP A 129 5.95 6.12 -21.32
N PHE A 130 5.99 4.91 -21.87
CA PHE A 130 5.42 4.51 -23.15
C PHE A 130 5.84 5.41 -24.34
N ALA A 131 6.95 6.16 -24.22
CA ALA A 131 7.38 7.15 -25.21
C ALA A 131 7.99 6.52 -26.47
N ASP A 132 8.47 5.28 -26.37
CA ASP A 132 8.82 4.42 -27.52
C ASP A 132 7.59 4.01 -28.35
N GLY A 133 6.40 4.22 -27.80
CA GLY A 133 5.13 3.99 -28.46
C GLY A 133 4.64 2.54 -28.39
N GLU A 134 5.18 1.72 -27.48
CA GLU A 134 4.80 0.33 -27.28
C GLU A 134 4.63 -0.03 -25.78
N PHE A 135 4.45 -1.30 -25.45
CA PHE A 135 4.31 -1.80 -24.06
C PHE A 135 4.68 -3.28 -23.90
N ALA A 136 4.99 -3.99 -24.98
CA ALA A 136 5.33 -5.41 -24.98
C ALA A 136 6.81 -5.65 -24.64
N SER A 137 7.67 -4.64 -24.71
CA SER A 137 9.07 -4.67 -24.26
C SER A 137 9.37 -3.57 -23.24
N ASN A 138 10.43 -3.80 -22.44
CA ASN A 138 11.14 -2.81 -21.63
C ASN A 138 10.31 -1.71 -20.89
N PRO A 139 9.47 -2.07 -19.90
CA PRO A 139 9.17 -3.41 -19.38
C PRO A 139 8.06 -4.13 -20.14
N ALA A 140 8.15 -5.45 -20.24
CA ALA A 140 7.17 -6.25 -20.97
C ALA A 140 5.83 -6.38 -20.23
N TRP A 141 4.86 -5.53 -20.57
CA TRP A 141 3.47 -5.64 -20.13
C TRP A 141 2.72 -6.74 -20.88
N LYS A 142 1.80 -7.39 -20.17
CA LYS A 142 0.94 -8.46 -20.70
C LYS A 142 -0.51 -8.15 -20.39
N VAL A 143 -1.32 -8.04 -21.44
CA VAL A 143 -2.77 -7.90 -21.31
C VAL A 143 -3.36 -9.21 -20.81
N SER A 144 -4.15 -9.15 -19.73
CA SER A 144 -4.89 -10.29 -19.19
C SER A 144 -6.40 -10.19 -19.42
N ALA A 145 -6.94 -8.99 -19.65
CA ALA A 145 -8.34 -8.77 -20.01
C ALA A 145 -8.55 -7.47 -20.79
N GLY A 146 -9.61 -7.43 -21.60
CA GLY A 146 -10.07 -6.22 -22.29
C GLY A 146 -9.08 -5.73 -23.35
N SER A 147 -9.07 -4.42 -23.61
CA SER A 147 -8.22 -3.80 -24.63
C SER A 147 -7.31 -2.74 -24.01
N TRP A 148 -6.04 -2.78 -24.45
CA TRP A 148 -5.00 -1.83 -24.12
C TRP A 148 -4.21 -1.50 -25.39
N THR A 149 -3.91 -0.21 -25.61
CA THR A 149 -3.24 0.31 -26.82
C THR A 149 -2.39 1.51 -26.45
N ILE A 150 -1.28 1.77 -27.15
CA ILE A 150 -0.60 3.07 -27.01
C ILE A 150 -1.26 4.13 -27.91
N ASP A 151 -1.52 5.29 -27.31
CA ASP A 151 -1.84 6.53 -28.03
C ASP A 151 -0.57 7.39 -28.07
N ARG A 152 -0.10 7.70 -29.27
CA ARG A 152 1.11 8.53 -29.51
C ARG A 152 0.74 10.00 -29.75
N GLY A 153 -0.54 10.38 -29.56
CA GLY A 153 -1.12 11.63 -30.04
C GLY A 153 -1.31 12.72 -28.99
N GLY A 154 -0.78 13.90 -29.28
CA GLY A 154 -1.16 15.15 -28.63
C GLY A 154 -0.95 15.19 -27.12
N SER A 155 -1.82 15.89 -26.40
CA SER A 155 -1.66 16.09 -24.96
C SER A 155 -1.94 14.85 -24.11
N ASN A 156 -2.40 13.73 -24.67
CA ASN A 156 -2.75 12.50 -23.94
C ASN A 156 -1.99 11.29 -24.51
N PHE A 157 -0.67 11.38 -24.63
CA PHE A 157 0.13 10.19 -24.99
C PHE A 157 0.10 9.14 -23.86
N GLY A 158 0.41 7.89 -24.20
CA GLY A 158 0.67 6.80 -23.25
C GLY A 158 -0.22 5.56 -23.45
N LEU A 159 -0.21 4.69 -22.45
CA LEU A 159 -0.97 3.45 -22.40
C LEU A 159 -2.45 3.70 -22.11
N VAL A 160 -3.32 3.29 -23.04
CA VAL A 160 -4.74 3.61 -23.02
C VAL A 160 -5.60 2.40 -22.76
N SER A 161 -6.62 2.56 -21.92
CA SER A 161 -7.74 1.63 -21.83
C SER A 161 -9.07 2.39 -21.84
N LYS A 162 -10.05 1.86 -22.56
CA LYS A 162 -11.40 2.43 -22.68
C LYS A 162 -12.44 1.34 -22.43
N MET A 163 -13.22 1.50 -21.37
CA MET A 163 -14.26 0.57 -20.97
C MET A 163 -15.61 1.29 -20.95
N ARG A 164 -16.66 0.63 -21.45
CA ARG A 164 -18.01 1.20 -21.45
C ARG A 164 -18.51 1.36 -20.01
N ARG A 165 -19.42 2.31 -19.78
CA ARG A 165 -20.24 2.31 -18.56
C ARG A 165 -21.00 0.98 -18.50
N GLN A 166 -20.84 0.24 -17.41
CA GLN A 166 -21.74 -0.86 -17.07
C GLN A 166 -22.74 -0.36 -16.04
N GLU A 167 -24.03 -0.50 -16.33
CA GLU A 167 -25.10 -0.04 -15.43
C GLU A 167 -25.46 -1.10 -14.38
N ASN A 168 -25.02 -2.35 -14.57
CA ASN A 168 -25.31 -3.50 -13.69
C ASN A 168 -24.01 -3.97 -13.00
N LEU A 169 -23.78 -3.51 -11.77
CA LEU A 169 -22.57 -3.81 -10.99
C LEU A 169 -22.50 -5.25 -10.46
N GLU A 170 -23.63 -5.96 -10.36
CA GLU A 170 -23.68 -7.32 -9.79
C GLU A 170 -22.88 -8.35 -10.62
N THR A 171 -22.77 -8.14 -11.93
CA THR A 171 -22.01 -9.03 -12.83
C THR A 171 -20.49 -8.86 -12.68
N LEU A 172 -20.01 -7.72 -12.16
CA LEU A 172 -18.59 -7.46 -11.91
C LEU A 172 -18.09 -8.12 -10.62
N LEU A 173 -18.90 -8.13 -9.56
CA LEU A 173 -18.54 -8.72 -8.27
C LEU A 173 -18.26 -10.22 -8.40
N GLY A 174 -19.05 -10.96 -9.18
CA GLY A 174 -18.82 -12.38 -9.44
C GLY A 174 -17.49 -12.67 -10.16
N GLY A 175 -17.13 -11.86 -11.16
CA GLY A 175 -15.90 -12.05 -11.95
C GLY A 175 -14.61 -11.65 -11.22
N ILE A 176 -14.69 -10.73 -10.24
CA ILE A 176 -13.55 -10.28 -9.45
C ILE A 176 -13.29 -11.21 -8.25
N LEU A 177 -14.33 -11.88 -7.73
CA LEU A 177 -14.22 -12.78 -6.56
C LEU A 177 -13.83 -14.23 -6.91
N ASN A 178 -14.00 -14.67 -8.17
CA ASN A 178 -13.62 -16.03 -8.58
C ASN A 178 -12.93 -16.09 -9.95
N PRO A 179 -11.60 -15.84 -10.03
CA PRO A 179 -10.86 -15.84 -11.30
C PRO A 179 -10.64 -17.24 -11.92
N GLN A 180 -11.18 -18.32 -11.34
CA GLN A 180 -11.12 -19.68 -11.90
C GLN A 180 -12.39 -20.08 -12.67
N GLY A 181 -13.37 -19.18 -12.81
CA GLY A 181 -14.62 -19.42 -13.54
C GLY A 181 -14.48 -19.33 -15.07
N ASN A 182 -14.21 -20.48 -15.70
CA ASN A 182 -14.47 -20.83 -17.11
C ASN A 182 -13.91 -19.91 -18.23
N GLN A 183 -13.00 -20.46 -19.05
CA GLN A 183 -12.49 -19.84 -20.28
C GLN A 183 -13.55 -19.89 -21.40
N GLY A 184 -14.57 -19.03 -21.32
CA GLY A 184 -15.60 -18.85 -22.36
C GLY A 184 -15.21 -17.81 -23.41
N GLN A 185 -15.36 -18.17 -24.69
CA GLN A 185 -15.04 -17.29 -25.82
C GLN A 185 -15.96 -16.06 -25.89
N GLY A 186 -15.38 -14.87 -26.21
CA GLY A 186 -16.10 -13.78 -26.88
C GLY A 186 -17.01 -12.85 -26.06
N GLY A 187 -17.16 -13.04 -24.74
CA GLY A 187 -17.88 -12.09 -23.88
C GLY A 187 -17.05 -10.83 -23.59
N GLN A 188 -17.65 -9.64 -23.71
CA GLN A 188 -16.98 -8.40 -23.29
C GLN A 188 -16.75 -8.42 -21.77
N ASN A 189 -15.52 -8.69 -21.34
CA ASN A 189 -15.12 -8.52 -19.94
C ASN A 189 -15.54 -7.13 -19.46
N GLY A 190 -16.18 -7.05 -18.29
CA GLY A 190 -16.59 -5.76 -17.71
C GLY A 190 -15.43 -4.89 -17.24
N TYR A 191 -14.22 -5.41 -17.33
CA TYR A 191 -12.98 -4.74 -16.99
C TYR A 191 -11.91 -5.03 -18.06
N ALA A 192 -10.88 -4.18 -18.11
CA ALA A 192 -9.63 -4.47 -18.80
C ALA A 192 -8.48 -4.51 -17.78
N SER A 193 -7.52 -5.41 -17.95
CA SER A 193 -6.36 -5.53 -17.07
C SER A 193 -5.09 -5.86 -17.82
N ILE A 194 -3.98 -5.29 -17.33
CA ILE A 194 -2.63 -5.42 -17.90
C ILE A 194 -1.62 -5.41 -16.75
N TYR A 195 -0.57 -6.23 -16.84
CA TYR A 195 0.44 -6.35 -15.80
C TYR A 195 1.85 -6.43 -16.36
N ALA A 196 2.83 -5.91 -15.62
CA ALA A 196 4.26 -6.07 -15.91
C ALA A 196 4.94 -6.76 -14.73
N LYS A 197 5.69 -7.84 -15.01
CA LYS A 197 6.49 -8.55 -14.00
C LYS A 197 7.79 -7.80 -13.74
N ALA A 198 8.06 -7.52 -12.47
CA ALA A 198 9.31 -6.92 -12.03
C ALA A 198 9.57 -7.31 -10.57
N LYS A 199 10.84 -7.46 -10.19
CA LYS A 199 11.19 -7.56 -8.78
C LYS A 199 11.22 -6.15 -8.19
N LEU A 200 10.30 -5.86 -7.29
CA LEU A 200 10.04 -4.54 -6.74
C LEU A 200 10.27 -4.53 -5.22
N PRO A 201 10.75 -3.43 -4.63
CA PRO A 201 11.16 -3.40 -3.22
C PRO A 201 9.98 -3.46 -2.24
N ALA A 202 10.19 -4.09 -1.07
CA ALA A 202 9.22 -4.13 0.03
C ALA A 202 8.83 -2.75 0.59
N ALA A 203 9.80 -1.82 0.62
CA ALA A 203 9.64 -0.41 0.94
C ALA A 203 9.84 0.41 -0.35
N PHE A 204 8.83 1.18 -0.74
CA PHE A 204 8.72 1.73 -2.08
C PHE A 204 8.03 3.09 -2.16
N THR A 205 8.30 3.79 -3.26
CA THR A 205 7.48 4.87 -3.80
C THR A 205 6.99 4.41 -5.17
N PHE A 206 5.67 4.24 -5.31
CA PHE A 206 4.98 3.86 -6.54
C PHE A 206 4.14 5.04 -7.01
N THR A 207 4.50 5.63 -8.15
CA THR A 207 3.79 6.74 -8.78
C THR A 207 3.23 6.29 -10.11
N THR A 208 1.96 6.64 -10.38
CA THR A 208 1.36 6.54 -11.71
C THR A 208 0.83 7.91 -12.11
N SER A 209 1.27 8.42 -13.25
CA SER A 209 0.73 9.63 -13.87
C SER A 209 -0.28 9.25 -14.94
N PHE A 210 -1.52 9.75 -14.86
CA PHE A 210 -2.58 9.40 -15.80
C PHE A 210 -3.57 10.54 -16.03
N THR A 211 -4.33 10.45 -17.12
CA THR A 211 -5.49 11.30 -17.39
C THR A 211 -6.76 10.46 -17.42
N SER A 212 -7.75 10.86 -16.63
CA SER A 212 -9.13 10.35 -16.68
C SER A 212 -9.98 11.26 -17.57
N LYS A 213 -10.94 10.69 -18.33
CA LYS A 213 -11.89 11.48 -19.13
C LYS A 213 -13.36 11.25 -18.79
N ASP A 214 -13.69 10.14 -18.14
CA ASP A 214 -15.06 9.74 -17.83
C ASP A 214 -15.33 9.92 -16.34
N ARG A 215 -16.40 10.63 -15.97
CA ARG A 215 -16.81 10.81 -14.56
C ARG A 215 -17.54 9.59 -13.97
N TYR A 216 -17.17 8.39 -14.40
CA TYR A 216 -17.75 7.11 -14.02
C TYR A 216 -16.78 5.97 -14.36
N GLY A 217 -16.96 4.82 -13.70
CA GLY A 217 -16.03 3.69 -13.85
C GLY A 217 -14.69 3.97 -13.16
N GLY A 218 -13.92 2.94 -12.83
CA GLY A 218 -12.79 3.05 -11.90
C GLY A 218 -11.46 2.60 -12.48
N LEU A 219 -10.37 3.09 -11.90
CA LEU A 219 -9.01 2.63 -12.17
C LEU A 219 -8.36 2.08 -10.91
N HIS A 220 -7.86 0.85 -10.97
CA HIS A 220 -7.08 0.22 -9.92
C HIS A 220 -5.59 0.27 -10.27
N LEU A 221 -4.79 0.85 -9.38
CA LEU A 221 -3.33 0.90 -9.44
C LEU A 221 -2.77 -0.08 -8.40
N THR A 222 -2.09 -1.13 -8.85
CA THR A 222 -1.82 -2.31 -8.00
C THR A 222 -0.36 -2.73 -8.03
N LEU A 223 0.17 -3.03 -6.85
CA LEU A 223 1.40 -3.82 -6.66
C LEU A 223 1.02 -5.19 -6.13
N TYR A 224 1.57 -6.26 -6.69
CA TYR A 224 1.18 -7.63 -6.33
C TYR A 224 2.36 -8.52 -5.92
N GLN A 225 2.05 -9.58 -5.18
CA GLN A 225 2.94 -10.68 -4.82
C GLN A 225 2.35 -12.02 -5.27
N GLY A 226 3.22 -12.96 -5.64
CA GLY A 226 2.88 -14.29 -6.13
C GLY A 226 2.52 -14.33 -7.62
N ALA A 227 2.69 -15.50 -8.23
CA ALA A 227 2.52 -15.71 -9.67
C ALA A 227 1.09 -15.44 -10.20
N SER A 228 0.08 -15.51 -9.33
CA SER A 228 -1.34 -15.26 -9.60
C SER A 228 -1.80 -13.85 -9.22
N ALA A 229 -0.90 -12.99 -8.74
CA ALA A 229 -1.21 -11.67 -8.18
C ALA A 229 -2.25 -11.70 -7.04
N GLN A 230 -2.37 -12.81 -6.32
CA GLN A 230 -3.39 -13.02 -5.29
C GLN A 230 -3.24 -12.15 -4.04
N ASN A 231 -2.02 -11.70 -3.74
CA ASN A 231 -1.71 -10.79 -2.64
C ASN A 231 -1.38 -9.42 -3.22
N GLN A 232 -2.05 -8.35 -2.79
CA GLN A 232 -1.91 -7.03 -3.41
C GLN A 232 -2.01 -5.88 -2.41
N TYR A 233 -1.32 -4.78 -2.71
CA TYR A 233 -1.78 -3.45 -2.34
C TYR A 233 -2.36 -2.75 -3.58
N ARG A 234 -3.58 -2.24 -3.44
CA ARG A 234 -4.35 -1.62 -4.52
C ARG A 234 -4.81 -0.23 -4.09
N VAL A 235 -4.55 0.77 -4.93
CA VAL A 235 -5.20 2.07 -4.85
C VAL A 235 -6.31 2.10 -5.90
N SER A 236 -7.55 2.22 -5.45
CA SER A 236 -8.73 2.26 -6.32
C SER A 236 -9.22 3.70 -6.44
N TYR A 237 -9.17 4.27 -7.64
CA TYR A 237 -9.76 5.57 -7.98
C TYR A 237 -11.16 5.39 -8.58
N GLN A 238 -12.13 6.16 -8.08
CA GLN A 238 -13.52 6.08 -8.49
C GLN A 238 -14.12 7.50 -8.66
N PRO A 239 -14.08 8.09 -9.87
CA PRO A 239 -14.68 9.40 -10.15
C PRO A 239 -16.17 9.45 -9.84
N GLY A 240 -16.64 10.63 -9.42
CA GLY A 240 -18.05 10.89 -9.08
C GLY A 240 -18.58 10.21 -7.82
N ASN A 241 -17.84 9.28 -7.20
CA ASN A 241 -18.30 8.52 -6.03
C ASN A 241 -18.00 9.25 -4.70
N GLN A 242 -18.81 8.99 -3.67
CA GLN A 242 -18.59 9.46 -2.31
C GLN A 242 -17.36 8.83 -1.65
N THR A 243 -16.97 7.62 -2.05
CA THR A 243 -15.65 7.05 -1.73
C THR A 243 -14.83 7.08 -3.02
N SER A 244 -14.08 8.16 -3.22
CA SER A 244 -13.43 8.44 -4.50
C SER A 244 -12.01 7.90 -4.62
N LEU A 245 -11.36 7.63 -3.48
CA LEU A 245 -10.09 6.91 -3.43
C LEU A 245 -10.14 5.89 -2.28
N GLN A 246 -9.62 4.69 -2.50
CA GLN A 246 -9.43 3.71 -1.42
C GLN A 246 -8.10 2.98 -1.55
N LEU A 247 -7.36 2.87 -0.44
CA LEU A 247 -6.22 1.97 -0.31
C LEU A 247 -6.73 0.63 0.26
N GLN A 248 -6.46 -0.46 -0.45
CA GLN A 248 -6.89 -1.81 -0.08
C GLN A 248 -5.69 -2.75 0.01
N ARG A 249 -5.71 -3.66 0.99
CA ARG A 249 -4.96 -4.92 0.95
C ARG A 249 -5.88 -5.99 0.37
N VAL A 250 -5.46 -6.69 -0.69
CA VAL A 250 -6.24 -7.78 -1.29
C VAL A 250 -5.51 -9.10 -1.07
N SER A 251 -6.25 -10.14 -0.71
CA SER A 251 -5.78 -11.50 -0.53
C SER A 251 -6.83 -12.51 -1.03
N ALA A 252 -6.54 -13.81 -0.95
CA ALA A 252 -7.53 -14.86 -1.24
C ALA A 252 -8.78 -14.81 -0.32
N GLN A 253 -8.68 -14.15 0.84
CA GLN A 253 -9.79 -13.94 1.78
C GLN A 253 -10.63 -12.69 1.45
N GLY A 254 -10.29 -11.95 0.39
CA GLY A 254 -10.99 -10.73 -0.05
C GLY A 254 -10.15 -9.46 0.10
N ALA A 255 -10.82 -8.31 0.00
CA ALA A 255 -10.21 -7.00 0.11
C ALA A 255 -10.51 -6.36 1.48
N VAL A 256 -9.48 -5.81 2.12
CA VAL A 256 -9.56 -5.05 3.37
C VAL A 256 -9.16 -3.60 3.07
N ALA A 257 -10.07 -2.65 3.31
CA ALA A 257 -9.77 -1.24 3.22
C ALA A 257 -8.81 -0.82 4.34
N LEU A 258 -7.65 -0.28 3.97
CA LEU A 258 -6.66 0.28 4.89
C LEU A 258 -6.89 1.78 5.14
N GLY A 259 -7.58 2.45 4.22
CA GLY A 259 -8.01 3.85 4.34
C GLY A 259 -8.73 4.32 3.08
N SER A 260 -9.50 5.40 3.20
CA SER A 260 -10.33 5.96 2.13
C SER A 260 -10.24 7.49 2.11
N LEU A 261 -10.33 8.08 0.91
CA LEU A 261 -10.74 9.48 0.74
C LEU A 261 -12.25 9.50 0.54
N ASN A 262 -12.95 10.03 1.53
CA ASN A 262 -14.39 10.27 1.47
C ASN A 262 -14.66 11.69 0.95
N GLY A 263 -15.67 11.84 0.10
CA GLY A 263 -15.92 13.03 -0.71
C GLY A 263 -15.58 12.79 -2.19
N VAL A 264 -16.29 13.51 -3.07
CA VAL A 264 -16.15 13.37 -4.53
C VAL A 264 -14.83 13.99 -5.01
N LEU A 265 -14.00 13.18 -5.67
CA LEU A 265 -12.79 13.59 -6.39
C LEU A 265 -12.97 13.33 -7.89
N ASN A 266 -12.90 14.38 -8.69
CA ASN A 266 -12.96 14.32 -10.14
C ASN A 266 -11.62 14.80 -10.73
N LEU A 267 -10.92 13.91 -11.43
CA LEU A 267 -9.65 14.19 -12.11
C LEU A 267 -9.86 14.46 -13.62
N GLU A 268 -11.13 14.52 -14.06
CA GLU A 268 -11.57 14.70 -15.45
C GLU A 268 -11.53 16.18 -15.87
N ASN A 269 -10.37 16.81 -15.72
CA ASN A 269 -10.10 18.19 -16.17
C ASN A 269 -9.24 18.25 -17.45
N GLY A 270 -8.92 17.08 -18.04
CA GLY A 270 -8.13 16.96 -19.27
C GLY A 270 -6.60 17.04 -19.08
N LYS A 271 -6.10 17.09 -17.84
CA LYS A 271 -4.66 17.11 -17.52
C LYS A 271 -4.18 15.76 -16.97
N PRO A 272 -2.86 15.48 -16.95
CA PRO A 272 -2.30 14.45 -16.09
C PRO A 272 -2.53 14.78 -14.62
N HIS A 273 -2.71 13.71 -13.83
CA HIS A 273 -2.72 13.70 -12.38
C HIS A 273 -1.84 12.57 -11.88
N ASP A 274 -1.15 12.80 -10.77
CA ASP A 274 -0.25 11.83 -10.17
C ASP A 274 -0.88 11.20 -8.93
N ILE A 275 -1.05 9.88 -8.93
CA ILE A 275 -1.30 9.11 -7.71
C ILE A 275 0.02 8.45 -7.29
N THR A 276 0.48 8.79 -6.08
CA THR A 276 1.66 8.21 -5.46
C THR A 276 1.26 7.41 -4.23
N LEU A 277 1.54 6.10 -4.21
CA LEU A 277 1.55 5.29 -3.00
C LEU A 277 3.00 5.13 -2.51
N THR A 278 3.28 5.54 -1.28
CA THR A 278 4.53 5.17 -0.59
C THR A 278 4.26 4.13 0.50
N ARG A 279 5.24 3.28 0.76
CA ARG A 279 5.31 2.37 1.91
C ARG A 279 6.74 2.34 2.44
N ASP A 280 6.94 2.58 3.73
CA ASP A 280 8.25 2.42 4.35
C ASP A 280 8.46 1.03 4.99
N ALA A 281 9.67 0.82 5.49
CA ALA A 281 10.11 -0.37 6.20
C ALA A 281 9.21 -0.78 7.39
N ALA A 282 8.57 0.18 8.06
CA ALA A 282 7.65 -0.09 9.17
C ALA A 282 6.22 -0.42 8.70
N GLY A 283 6.00 -0.50 7.37
CA GLY A 283 4.68 -0.71 6.78
C GLY A 283 3.78 0.52 6.83
N LYS A 284 4.29 1.71 7.19
CA LYS A 284 3.50 2.95 7.14
C LYS A 284 3.34 3.36 5.67
N MET A 285 2.10 3.60 5.29
CA MET A 285 1.66 3.86 3.94
C MET A 285 1.05 5.24 3.81
N THR A 286 1.31 5.91 2.69
CA THR A 286 0.71 7.21 2.36
C THR A 286 0.33 7.21 0.89
N VAL A 287 -0.93 7.51 0.59
CA VAL A 287 -1.38 7.83 -0.77
C VAL A 287 -1.47 9.34 -0.92
N LEU A 288 -0.87 9.85 -1.99
CA LEU A 288 -0.89 11.25 -2.38
C LEU A 288 -1.57 11.40 -3.75
N ILE A 289 -2.28 12.52 -3.93
CA ILE A 289 -2.78 12.99 -5.23
C ILE A 289 -2.11 14.33 -5.50
N ASP A 290 -1.40 14.47 -6.62
CA ASP A 290 -0.67 15.68 -7.02
C ASP A 290 0.23 16.23 -5.88
N GLY A 291 0.92 15.32 -5.18
CA GLY A 291 1.79 15.63 -4.03
C GLY A 291 1.07 15.97 -2.71
N LYS A 292 -0.27 15.98 -2.66
CA LYS A 292 -1.05 16.20 -1.44
C LYS A 292 -1.49 14.89 -0.81
N VAL A 293 -1.26 14.72 0.49
CA VAL A 293 -1.67 13.52 1.23
C VAL A 293 -3.19 13.38 1.22
N ALA A 294 -3.67 12.22 0.75
CA ALA A 294 -5.09 11.87 0.66
C ALA A 294 -5.47 10.74 1.62
N ILE A 295 -4.57 9.76 1.83
CA ILE A 295 -4.78 8.62 2.72
C ILE A 295 -3.48 8.34 3.48
N THR A 296 -3.58 8.05 4.77
CA THR A 296 -2.48 7.48 5.58
C THR A 296 -2.95 6.19 6.24
N ALA A 297 -2.12 5.15 6.23
CA ALA A 297 -2.40 3.85 6.85
C ALA A 297 -1.11 3.20 7.37
N THR A 298 -1.24 2.07 8.05
CA THR A 298 -0.10 1.18 8.37
C THR A 298 -0.54 -0.26 8.16
N ASP A 299 0.22 -1.02 7.35
CA ASP A 299 0.01 -2.46 7.18
C ASP A 299 1.35 -3.20 6.99
N THR A 300 1.58 -4.17 7.87
CA THR A 300 2.75 -5.06 7.90
C THR A 300 2.41 -6.49 7.47
N THR A 301 1.21 -6.70 6.90
CA THR A 301 0.67 -8.02 6.57
C THR A 301 1.32 -8.59 5.31
N LEU A 302 1.56 -7.76 4.28
CA LEU A 302 2.38 -8.15 3.14
C LEU A 302 3.85 -7.87 3.45
N GLN A 303 4.68 -8.90 3.31
CA GLN A 303 6.11 -8.88 3.69
C GLN A 303 6.96 -9.32 2.51
N GLY A 304 8.20 -8.83 2.45
CA GLY A 304 9.11 -9.06 1.32
C GLY A 304 8.81 -8.21 0.09
N ASP A 305 9.56 -8.48 -0.97
CA ASP A 305 9.48 -7.80 -2.27
C ASP A 305 8.16 -8.07 -3.00
N PHE A 306 7.83 -7.22 -3.97
CA PHE A 306 6.67 -7.37 -4.88
C PHE A 306 7.11 -7.91 -6.24
N ASP A 307 6.21 -8.62 -6.92
CA ASP A 307 6.45 -9.37 -8.17
C ASP A 307 5.96 -8.65 -9.44
N GLY A 308 5.40 -7.45 -9.30
CA GLY A 308 5.09 -6.57 -10.42
C GLY A 308 3.99 -5.54 -10.17
N VAL A 309 3.65 -4.84 -11.24
CA VAL A 309 2.58 -3.82 -11.31
C VAL A 309 1.40 -4.40 -12.10
N LEU A 310 0.17 -4.12 -11.66
CA LEU A 310 -1.08 -4.48 -12.33
C LEU A 310 -2.00 -3.26 -12.39
N PHE A 311 -2.57 -3.00 -13.56
CA PHE A 311 -3.65 -2.05 -13.74
C PHE A 311 -4.97 -2.77 -14.04
N THR A 312 -6.07 -2.21 -13.56
CA THR A 312 -7.41 -2.68 -13.93
C THR A 312 -8.34 -1.48 -14.14
N ASN A 313 -8.84 -1.33 -15.36
CA ASN A 313 -9.91 -0.40 -15.70
C ASN A 313 -11.25 -1.13 -15.55
N VAL A 314 -12.09 -0.69 -14.61
CA VAL A 314 -13.44 -1.25 -14.34
C VAL A 314 -14.57 -0.35 -14.87
N GLY A 315 -14.27 0.46 -15.90
CA GLY A 315 -15.20 1.37 -16.57
C GLY A 315 -14.55 2.72 -16.85
N GLY A 316 -14.92 3.38 -17.94
CA GLY A 316 -14.39 4.71 -18.31
C GLY A 316 -13.10 4.65 -19.12
N SER A 317 -12.57 5.83 -19.46
CA SER A 317 -11.41 6.00 -20.34
C SER A 317 -10.22 6.62 -19.61
N TYR A 318 -9.11 5.88 -19.60
CA TYR A 318 -7.86 6.25 -18.92
C TYR A 318 -6.67 6.20 -19.88
N TRP A 319 -5.78 7.19 -19.74
CA TRP A 319 -4.47 7.27 -20.40
C TRP A 319 -3.40 7.31 -19.32
N ILE A 320 -2.64 6.24 -19.17
CA ILE A 320 -1.50 6.12 -18.25
C ILE A 320 -0.25 6.59 -19.00
N ARG A 321 0.36 7.66 -18.53
CA ARG A 321 1.54 8.28 -19.17
C ARG A 321 2.84 7.73 -18.64
N GLN A 322 2.89 7.49 -17.33
CA GLN A 322 4.12 7.12 -16.67
C GLN A 322 3.80 6.23 -15.47
N VAL A 323 4.65 5.23 -15.27
CA VAL A 323 4.64 4.32 -14.14
C VAL A 323 6.05 4.28 -13.58
N SER A 324 6.20 4.50 -12.27
CA SER A 324 7.51 4.36 -11.63
C SER A 324 7.40 3.71 -10.27
N VAL A 325 8.24 2.70 -9.98
CA VAL A 325 8.42 2.12 -8.65
C VAL A 325 9.90 2.21 -8.28
N GLN A 326 10.19 2.93 -7.20
CA GLN A 326 11.53 3.15 -6.68
C GLN A 326 11.64 2.65 -5.24
N PRO A 327 12.81 2.15 -4.79
CA PRO A 327 13.06 1.87 -3.39
C PRO A 327 12.85 3.12 -2.52
N LYS A 328 12.22 2.95 -1.37
CA LYS A 328 12.12 4.00 -0.34
C LYS A 328 13.20 3.73 0.71
N GLY A 329 14.16 4.66 0.83
CA GLY A 329 15.17 4.67 1.89
C GLY A 329 14.67 5.23 3.21
#